data_AF-A0A0J1CMG8-F1
#
_entry.id   AF-A0A0J1CMG8-F1
#
_cell.length_a   1.000
_cell.length_b   1.000
_cell.length_c   1.000
_cell.angle_alpha   90.00
_cell.angle_beta   90.00
_cell.angle_gamma   90.00
#
_symmetry.space_group_name_H-M   'P 1'
#
loop_
_entity.id
_entity.type
_entity.pdbx_description
1 polymer ?
#
loop_
_entity_poly.entity_id
_entity_poly.type
_entity_poly.pdbx_seq_one_letter_code
_entity_poly.pdbx_strand_id
1 'polypeptide(L)'
;MQVNLRNPNIQVLLHKVVDRTTAAGSAPVTSTNAPTSGANLSVTASGSLTSNIYDLTPWLGEGSQVRVQKSVREPAGAFSISFADKLDSGLKDTLYALIEPMDLIEIRFAGDAWKYAGRAQLPIMMRGFVSDIERRQSMGSDGKPRRTVEVVGHDYQKILQLIQIFNIPTSPDSADLISSFPLFSKYGEAFNVQKSTAFVLAAFNSIVNPYISNMQQAVSSSAAALLEIATDIQVPDAVVSVQLGAFNSGTVQQLLEEYLDIGPFNEFFVEDRDAGAWGPAGPYAVYRPVPFLDATQRSPLQPVAGSVTTGVSPSGIFAPTANCVTIKSDSIVSISARRNDANVANYYWVDAPRFSMNYDDPSKMMANFSALQDSSPYYVQDYGNVNPSLYGTRKLEVATQQGGASETNSGNGTPAGDNRWKNQNSFLDWITKRRNLLIQLNRDNVVLESGSMHLKGNENIKAGSYVQVNYGATSNNALGGIQSIHYAYSVTHVYEPFGNYFTEVEYDRGTNFIDRITQSQGGVPAYYAEKLQPQ
;
A
#
# COMPACT_ATOMS: atom_id res chain seq x y z
N MET A 1 -15.51 28.87 25.84
CA MET A 1 -15.56 27.50 25.30
C MET A 1 -15.78 27.60 23.79
N GLN A 2 -14.79 27.28 22.96
CA GLN A 2 -15.00 27.13 21.51
C GLN A 2 -15.41 25.68 21.25
N VAL A 3 -16.62 25.46 20.75
CA VAL A 3 -17.06 24.13 20.30
C VAL A 3 -16.53 23.93 18.89
N ASN A 4 -15.58 22.99 18.72
CA ASN A 4 -15.12 22.58 17.40
C ASN A 4 -16.19 21.68 16.76
N LEU A 5 -17.16 22.31 16.11
CA LEU A 5 -18.19 21.66 15.32
C LEU A 5 -17.52 20.97 14.12
N ARG A 6 -17.47 19.64 14.14
CA ARG A 6 -17.10 18.85 12.97
C ARG A 6 -18.36 18.59 12.13
N ASN A 7 -18.20 18.54 10.81
CA ASN A 7 -19.24 18.15 9.87
C ASN A 7 -18.76 16.98 9.01
N PRO A 8 -18.69 15.73 9.54
CA PRO A 8 -18.24 14.59 8.75
C PRO A 8 -19.23 14.26 7.64
N ASN A 9 -18.72 14.02 6.43
CA ASN A 9 -19.54 13.70 5.27
C ASN A 9 -18.87 12.66 4.36
N ILE A 10 -19.68 12.04 3.52
CA ILE A 10 -19.37 10.87 2.71
C ILE A 10 -19.93 11.04 1.30
N GLN A 11 -19.26 10.43 0.32
CA GLN A 11 -19.85 10.11 -0.98
C GLN A 11 -19.44 8.70 -1.40
N VAL A 12 -20.40 7.90 -1.88
CA VAL A 12 -20.17 6.56 -2.43
C VAL A 12 -20.74 6.50 -3.84
N LEU A 13 -19.89 6.34 -4.85
CA LEU A 13 -20.30 6.28 -6.26
C LEU A 13 -20.10 4.87 -6.82
N LEU A 14 -21.15 4.29 -7.39
CA LEU A 14 -21.08 3.05 -8.15
C LEU A 14 -20.89 3.36 -9.63
N HIS A 15 -19.78 2.92 -10.19
CA HIS A 15 -19.50 2.93 -11.62
C HIS A 15 -19.82 1.54 -12.17
N LYS A 16 -20.83 1.41 -13.04
CA LYS A 16 -21.18 0.13 -13.66
C LYS A 16 -20.10 -0.30 -14.66
N VAL A 17 -19.57 -1.50 -14.42
CA VAL A 17 -18.55 -2.19 -15.24
C VAL A 17 -19.11 -3.53 -15.75
N VAL A 18 -20.07 -4.13 -15.05
CA VAL A 18 -20.75 -5.34 -15.50
C VAL A 18 -22.20 -5.04 -15.89
N ASP A 19 -22.58 -5.45 -17.09
CA ASP A 19 -23.96 -5.44 -17.58
C ASP A 19 -24.40 -6.89 -17.83
N ARG A 20 -25.21 -7.47 -16.92
CA ARG A 20 -25.80 -8.80 -17.18
C ARG A 20 -27.01 -8.72 -18.08
N THR A 21 -27.04 -9.60 -19.09
CA THR A 21 -28.27 -9.98 -19.77
C THR A 21 -29.14 -10.86 -18.89
N THR A 22 -30.43 -10.96 -19.23
CA THR A 22 -31.36 -11.92 -18.62
C THR A 22 -30.81 -13.34 -18.69
N ALA A 23 -31.32 -14.25 -17.84
CA ALA A 23 -30.97 -15.69 -17.94
C ALA A 23 -31.33 -16.34 -19.29
N ALA A 24 -32.10 -15.64 -20.15
CA ALA A 24 -32.40 -15.99 -21.54
C ALA A 24 -31.54 -15.23 -22.58
N GLY A 25 -30.46 -14.57 -22.14
CA GLY A 25 -29.43 -13.93 -22.99
C GLY A 25 -29.86 -12.71 -23.81
N SER A 26 -31.08 -12.20 -23.65
CA SER A 26 -31.78 -11.45 -24.70
C SER A 26 -32.03 -9.96 -24.43
N ALA A 27 -31.82 -9.48 -23.20
CA ALA A 27 -31.86 -8.04 -22.87
C ALA A 27 -31.00 -7.76 -21.62
N PRO A 28 -30.28 -6.62 -21.52
CA PRO A 28 -29.57 -6.22 -20.31
C PRO A 28 -30.54 -5.81 -19.20
N VAL A 29 -30.34 -6.36 -17.99
CA VAL A 29 -31.23 -6.19 -16.84
C VAL A 29 -30.87 -4.92 -16.05
N THR A 30 -29.58 -4.68 -15.83
CA THR A 30 -29.09 -3.64 -14.92
C THR A 30 -28.98 -2.25 -15.56
N SER A 31 -28.67 -2.14 -16.85
CA SER A 31 -28.55 -0.84 -17.56
C SER A 31 -29.86 -0.28 -18.14
N THR A 32 -30.99 -0.99 -18.06
CA THR A 32 -32.29 -0.53 -18.59
C THR A 32 -33.20 0.18 -17.57
N ASN A 33 -32.85 0.16 -16.27
CA ASN A 33 -33.70 0.66 -15.18
C ASN A 33 -32.91 1.56 -14.20
N ALA A 34 -32.18 2.55 -14.69
CA ALA A 34 -31.33 3.42 -13.86
C ALA A 34 -32.10 4.10 -12.69
N PRO A 35 -31.49 4.22 -11.48
CA PRO A 35 -32.09 4.96 -10.37
C PRO A 35 -32.40 6.40 -10.73
N THR A 36 -33.64 6.83 -10.49
CA THR A 36 -34.10 8.20 -10.84
C THR A 36 -33.63 9.28 -9.87
N SER A 37 -32.95 8.91 -8.79
CA SER A 37 -32.35 9.82 -7.81
C SER A 37 -30.86 9.52 -7.64
N GLY A 38 -30.01 10.55 -7.65
CA GLY A 38 -28.55 10.43 -7.46
C GLY A 38 -27.72 10.20 -8.75
N ALA A 39 -28.33 10.03 -9.92
CA ALA A 39 -27.59 9.94 -11.18
C ALA A 39 -27.09 11.32 -11.65
N ASN A 40 -25.78 11.48 -11.84
CA ASN A 40 -25.23 12.62 -12.58
C ASN A 40 -25.49 12.41 -14.08
N LEU A 41 -26.60 12.97 -14.59
CA LEU A 41 -27.09 12.70 -15.94
C LEU A 41 -26.26 13.41 -17.03
N SER A 42 -25.31 12.68 -17.60
CA SER A 42 -24.72 13.00 -18.91
C SER A 42 -25.75 12.74 -20.00
N VAL A 43 -26.40 13.80 -20.50
CA VAL A 43 -27.35 13.70 -21.62
C VAL A 43 -26.57 13.76 -22.93
N THR A 44 -26.52 12.65 -23.65
CA THR A 44 -26.04 12.65 -25.05
C THR A 44 -27.14 13.15 -25.99
N ALA A 45 -26.74 13.74 -27.13
CA ALA A 45 -27.65 14.45 -28.05
C ALA A 45 -28.71 13.57 -28.75
N SER A 46 -28.71 12.26 -28.51
CA SER A 46 -29.73 11.30 -28.96
C SER A 46 -30.90 11.12 -27.99
N GLY A 47 -30.86 11.73 -26.80
CA GLY A 47 -31.94 11.65 -25.80
C GLY A 47 -31.95 10.37 -24.96
N SER A 48 -30.91 9.54 -25.03
CA SER A 48 -30.74 8.37 -24.16
C SER A 48 -30.05 8.76 -22.85
N LEU A 49 -30.59 8.30 -21.71
CA LEU A 49 -30.11 8.62 -20.36
C LEU A 49 -29.01 7.64 -19.90
N THR A 50 -27.88 7.60 -20.60
CA THR A 50 -26.74 6.74 -20.27
C THR A 50 -25.82 7.39 -19.23
N SER A 51 -26.28 7.45 -17.97
CA SER A 51 -25.38 7.66 -16.83
C SER A 51 -25.13 6.34 -16.12
N ASN A 52 -23.88 5.90 -16.15
CA ASN A 52 -23.42 4.64 -15.56
C ASN A 52 -22.73 4.87 -14.20
N ILE A 53 -22.93 6.05 -13.61
CA ILE A 53 -22.37 6.45 -12.31
C ILE A 53 -23.54 6.83 -11.41
N TYR A 54 -23.78 6.01 -10.38
CA TYR A 54 -24.89 6.14 -9.45
C TYR A 54 -24.38 6.51 -8.06
N ASP A 55 -24.86 7.62 -7.50
CA ASP A 55 -24.57 7.99 -6.12
C ASP A 55 -25.38 7.11 -5.16
N LEU A 56 -24.71 6.18 -4.46
CA LEU A 56 -25.31 5.24 -3.51
C LEU A 56 -25.49 5.83 -2.10
N THR A 57 -25.00 7.05 -1.85
CA THR A 57 -25.06 7.71 -0.54
C THR A 57 -26.48 7.79 0.05
N PRO A 58 -27.58 8.01 -0.71
CA PRO A 58 -28.96 8.00 -0.20
C PRO A 58 -29.46 6.67 0.39
N TRP A 59 -28.77 5.55 0.14
CA TRP A 59 -29.10 4.24 0.70
C TRP A 59 -28.42 3.96 2.05
N LEU A 60 -27.50 4.82 2.49
CA LEU A 60 -26.98 4.78 3.86
C LEU A 60 -28.10 5.16 4.84
N GLY A 61 -28.22 4.41 5.94
CA GLY A 61 -29.27 4.58 6.94
C GLY A 61 -28.79 4.33 8.37
N GLU A 62 -29.73 4.27 9.33
CA GLU A 62 -29.46 4.23 10.77
C GLU A 62 -28.72 2.97 11.29
N GLY A 63 -28.49 1.98 10.42
CA GLY A 63 -27.63 0.81 10.70
C GLY A 63 -26.52 0.59 9.66
N SER A 64 -26.23 1.60 8.84
CA SER A 64 -25.17 1.56 7.83
C SER A 64 -23.80 1.89 8.44
N GLN A 65 -22.76 1.22 7.97
CA GLN A 65 -21.36 1.58 8.21
C GLN A 65 -20.61 1.49 6.88
N VAL A 66 -19.64 2.38 6.68
CA VAL A 66 -18.72 2.34 5.53
C VAL A 66 -17.31 2.25 6.08
N ARG A 67 -16.67 1.10 5.89
CA ARG A 67 -15.31 0.79 6.38
C ARG A 67 -14.38 0.64 5.19
N VAL A 68 -13.24 1.33 5.24
CA VAL A 68 -12.18 1.29 4.22
C VAL A 68 -10.85 1.06 4.92
N GLN A 69 -10.20 -0.07 4.65
CA GLN A 69 -8.89 -0.45 5.19
C GLN A 69 -7.86 -0.47 4.05
N LYS A 70 -6.72 0.19 4.24
CA LYS A 70 -5.51 -0.01 3.42
C LYS A 70 -4.32 -0.31 4.32
N SER A 71 -3.40 -1.14 3.83
CA SER A 71 -2.15 -1.48 4.49
C SER A 71 -1.05 -1.60 3.46
N VAL A 72 0.19 -1.22 3.82
CA VAL A 72 1.38 -1.42 2.97
C VAL A 72 1.98 -2.83 3.13
N ARG A 73 1.31 -3.70 3.89
CA ARG A 73 1.70 -5.08 4.21
C ARG A 73 0.67 -6.13 3.74
N GLU A 74 -0.47 -5.69 3.22
CA GLU A 74 -1.54 -6.55 2.72
C GLU A 74 -1.64 -6.38 1.20
N PRO A 75 -1.84 -7.46 0.41
CA PRO A 75 -1.71 -7.44 -1.05
C PRO A 75 -2.86 -6.74 -1.80
N ALA A 76 -3.85 -6.21 -1.09
CA ALA A 76 -4.85 -5.25 -1.57
C ALA A 76 -5.55 -4.59 -0.39
N GLY A 77 -5.94 -3.32 -0.51
CA GLY A 77 -6.86 -2.70 0.44
C GLY A 77 -8.29 -3.26 0.29
N ALA A 78 -9.07 -3.21 1.37
CA ALA A 78 -10.43 -3.76 1.43
C ALA A 78 -11.47 -2.70 1.84
N PHE A 79 -12.71 -2.88 1.38
CA PHE A 79 -13.86 -2.09 1.83
C PHE A 79 -15.06 -2.99 2.17
N SER A 80 -15.87 -2.56 3.14
CA SER A 80 -17.23 -3.05 3.37
C SER A 80 -18.19 -1.88 3.51
N ILE A 81 -19.35 -1.97 2.86
CA ILE A 81 -20.42 -0.98 2.89
C ILE A 81 -21.73 -1.69 3.20
N SER A 82 -22.39 -1.35 4.30
CA SER A 82 -23.75 -1.83 4.59
C SER A 82 -24.79 -0.77 4.22
N PHE A 83 -25.69 -1.11 3.31
CA PHE A 83 -26.81 -0.27 2.86
C PHE A 83 -28.13 -0.74 3.46
N ALA A 84 -29.06 0.19 3.65
CA ALA A 84 -30.45 -0.14 3.95
C ALA A 84 -31.14 -0.71 2.68
N ASP A 85 -31.72 -1.90 2.79
CA ASP A 85 -32.41 -2.57 1.68
C ASP A 85 -33.75 -1.88 1.37
N LYS A 86 -33.71 -0.92 0.43
CA LYS A 86 -34.84 -0.09 0.00
C LYS A 86 -35.17 -0.38 -1.47
N LEU A 87 -36.46 -0.45 -1.80
CA LEU A 87 -36.94 -0.45 -3.18
C LEU A 87 -36.69 0.93 -3.82
N ASP A 88 -36.10 0.95 -5.00
CA ASP A 88 -36.01 2.16 -5.84
C ASP A 88 -37.04 2.10 -6.98
N SER A 89 -37.66 3.25 -7.28
CA SER A 89 -38.69 3.36 -8.30
C SER A 89 -38.17 3.32 -9.74
N GLY A 90 -36.89 3.63 -9.95
CA GLY A 90 -36.19 3.43 -11.23
C GLY A 90 -35.87 1.96 -11.45
N LEU A 91 -35.13 1.35 -10.50
CA LEU A 91 -34.69 -0.06 -10.55
C LEU A 91 -35.86 -1.05 -10.56
N LYS A 92 -36.95 -0.76 -9.84
CA LYS A 92 -38.05 -1.69 -9.49
C LYS A 92 -37.63 -2.88 -8.62
N ASP A 93 -36.40 -2.84 -8.10
CA ASP A 93 -35.84 -3.75 -7.09
C ASP A 93 -34.92 -2.91 -6.15
N THR A 94 -34.03 -3.55 -5.38
CA THR A 94 -33.10 -2.90 -4.45
C THR A 94 -31.66 -2.91 -4.97
N LEU A 95 -30.73 -2.26 -4.24
CA LEU A 95 -29.31 -2.23 -4.62
C LEU A 95 -28.68 -3.63 -4.79
N TYR A 96 -29.24 -4.67 -4.17
CA TYR A 96 -28.80 -6.06 -4.36
C TYR A 96 -28.92 -6.54 -5.82
N ALA A 97 -29.84 -5.97 -6.60
CA ALA A 97 -30.01 -6.29 -8.01
C ALA A 97 -29.21 -5.36 -8.95
N LEU A 98 -28.76 -4.19 -8.47
CA LEU A 98 -27.98 -3.22 -9.24
C LEU A 98 -26.47 -3.49 -9.18
N ILE A 99 -25.96 -3.80 -7.98
CA ILE A 99 -24.53 -3.94 -7.70
C ILE A 99 -24.10 -5.35 -8.07
N GLU A 100 -23.13 -5.48 -8.97
CA GLU A 100 -22.64 -6.75 -9.47
C GLU A 100 -21.15 -6.96 -9.12
N PRO A 101 -20.68 -8.21 -8.92
CA PRO A 101 -19.25 -8.46 -8.71
C PRO A 101 -18.43 -7.93 -9.89
N MET A 102 -17.30 -7.28 -9.59
CA MET A 102 -16.46 -6.50 -10.53
C MET A 102 -17.04 -5.17 -11.03
N ASP A 103 -18.18 -4.68 -10.55
CA ASP A 103 -18.45 -3.24 -10.59
C ASP A 103 -17.41 -2.46 -9.77
N LEU A 104 -17.17 -1.21 -10.15
CA LEU A 104 -16.21 -0.31 -9.50
C LEU A 104 -16.95 0.65 -8.55
N ILE A 105 -16.48 0.77 -7.31
CA ILE A 105 -16.97 1.75 -6.33
C ILE A 105 -15.87 2.77 -6.03
N GLU A 106 -16.21 4.06 -6.07
CA GLU A 106 -15.38 5.18 -5.60
C GLU A 106 -15.93 5.68 -4.25
N ILE A 107 -15.06 5.70 -3.22
CA ILE A 107 -15.41 6.07 -1.84
C ILE A 107 -14.63 7.34 -1.44
N ARG A 108 -15.36 8.36 -0.98
CA ARG A 108 -14.81 9.66 -0.56
C ARG A 108 -15.32 10.04 0.83
N PHE A 109 -14.42 10.45 1.73
CA PHE A 109 -14.75 10.88 3.10
C PHE A 109 -14.12 12.25 3.40
N ALA A 110 -14.74 13.02 4.29
CA ALA A 110 -14.12 14.13 4.99
C ALA A 110 -14.55 14.14 6.45
N GLY A 111 -13.63 14.32 7.41
CA GLY A 111 -13.96 14.52 8.82
C GLY A 111 -14.45 15.93 9.16
N ASP A 112 -14.32 16.85 8.21
CA ASP A 112 -14.99 18.15 8.19
C ASP A 112 -15.19 18.57 6.72
N ALA A 113 -16.43 18.47 6.24
CA ALA A 113 -16.80 18.82 4.87
C ALA A 113 -16.69 20.33 4.58
N TRP A 114 -16.68 21.20 5.61
CA TRP A 114 -16.58 22.65 5.38
C TRP A 114 -15.20 23.06 4.83
N LYS A 115 -14.13 22.30 5.14
CA LYS A 115 -12.80 22.43 4.49
C LYS A 115 -12.85 22.28 2.97
N TYR A 116 -13.87 21.59 2.45
CA TYR A 116 -14.04 21.23 1.04
C TYR A 116 -15.21 21.98 0.38
N ALA A 117 -15.85 22.91 1.08
CA ALA A 117 -16.86 23.79 0.52
C ALA A 117 -16.30 24.56 -0.69
N GLY A 118 -16.99 24.48 -1.83
CA GLY A 118 -16.53 25.05 -3.09
C GLY A 118 -15.65 24.12 -3.95
N ARG A 119 -15.30 22.91 -3.47
CA ARG A 119 -14.82 21.82 -4.33
C ARG A 119 -16.00 20.99 -4.85
N ALA A 120 -15.83 20.36 -6.01
CA ALA A 120 -16.85 19.51 -6.61
C ALA A 120 -17.01 18.14 -5.92
N GLN A 121 -15.99 17.66 -5.21
CA GLN A 121 -15.93 16.34 -4.57
C GLN A 121 -15.17 16.38 -3.24
N LEU A 122 -15.50 15.44 -2.35
CA LEU A 122 -14.76 15.17 -1.10
C LEU A 122 -13.44 14.42 -1.40
N PRO A 123 -12.45 14.40 -0.50
CA PRO A 123 -11.19 13.65 -0.68
C PRO A 123 -11.41 12.15 -0.92
N ILE A 124 -10.65 11.59 -1.86
CA ILE A 124 -10.74 10.16 -2.16
C ILE A 124 -10.02 9.27 -1.14
N MET A 125 -10.70 8.20 -0.72
CA MET A 125 -10.20 7.21 0.24
C MET A 125 -9.80 5.92 -0.47
N MET A 126 -10.63 5.44 -1.39
CA MET A 126 -10.41 4.21 -2.15
C MET A 126 -11.24 4.21 -3.43
N ARG A 127 -10.69 3.63 -4.51
CA ARG A 127 -11.47 3.02 -5.59
C ARG A 127 -11.25 1.51 -5.57
N GLY A 128 -12.30 0.74 -5.76
CA GLY A 128 -12.18 -0.72 -5.71
C GLY A 128 -13.31 -1.49 -6.35
N PHE A 129 -13.03 -2.74 -6.67
CA PHE A 129 -13.93 -3.67 -7.33
C PHE A 129 -14.71 -4.48 -6.31
N VAL A 130 -16.03 -4.48 -6.47
CA VAL A 130 -16.94 -5.34 -5.70
C VAL A 130 -16.50 -6.80 -5.84
N SER A 131 -16.47 -7.50 -4.73
CA SER A 131 -16.01 -8.89 -4.63
C SER A 131 -17.12 -9.82 -4.14
N ASP A 132 -17.98 -9.33 -3.24
CA ASP A 132 -19.17 -10.03 -2.77
C ASP A 132 -20.33 -9.05 -2.49
N ILE A 133 -21.57 -9.53 -2.59
CA ILE A 133 -22.79 -8.80 -2.23
C ILE A 133 -23.72 -9.75 -1.45
N GLU A 134 -23.93 -9.48 -0.16
CA GLU A 134 -24.82 -10.28 0.69
C GLU A 134 -26.10 -9.49 1.04
N ARG A 135 -27.28 -10.09 0.83
CA ARG A 135 -28.56 -9.54 1.30
C ARG A 135 -29.03 -10.26 2.57
N ARG A 136 -28.64 -9.73 3.73
CA ARG A 136 -29.09 -10.24 5.03
C ARG A 136 -30.55 -9.87 5.30
N GLN A 137 -31.29 -10.81 5.87
CA GLN A 137 -32.64 -10.60 6.39
C GLN A 137 -32.71 -11.16 7.81
N SER A 138 -33.19 -10.36 8.77
CA SER A 138 -33.28 -10.72 10.18
C SER A 138 -34.59 -10.21 10.78
N MET A 139 -34.97 -10.73 11.95
CA MET A 139 -36.11 -10.20 12.70
C MET A 139 -35.63 -9.17 13.73
N GLY A 140 -36.19 -7.97 13.70
CA GLY A 140 -35.94 -6.95 14.72
C GLY A 140 -36.58 -7.32 16.06
N SER A 141 -36.10 -6.69 17.14
CA SER A 141 -36.71 -6.79 18.47
C SER A 141 -38.14 -6.23 18.54
N ASP A 142 -38.55 -5.46 17.53
CA ASP A 142 -39.92 -4.97 17.31
C ASP A 142 -40.78 -5.92 16.46
N GLY A 143 -40.30 -7.14 16.17
CA GLY A 143 -41.03 -8.16 15.41
C GLY A 143 -41.17 -7.86 13.92
N LYS A 144 -40.41 -6.89 13.38
CA LYS A 144 -40.42 -6.53 11.96
C LYS A 144 -39.19 -7.10 11.23
N PRO A 145 -39.33 -7.53 9.96
CA PRO A 145 -38.17 -7.93 9.17
C PRO A 145 -37.27 -6.72 8.90
N ARG A 146 -36.01 -6.81 9.33
CA ARG A 146 -34.93 -5.90 8.94
C ARG A 146 -34.15 -6.52 7.79
N ARG A 147 -33.75 -5.70 6.82
CA ARG A 147 -32.98 -6.14 5.65
C ARG A 147 -31.86 -5.15 5.36
N THR A 148 -30.69 -5.69 5.02
CA THR A 148 -29.50 -4.92 4.68
C THR A 148 -28.79 -5.57 3.49
N VAL A 149 -28.19 -4.73 2.65
CA VAL A 149 -27.28 -5.18 1.57
C VAL A 149 -25.87 -4.83 2.02
N GLU A 150 -25.05 -5.84 2.29
CA GLU A 150 -23.61 -5.64 2.54
C GLU A 150 -22.85 -5.87 1.23
N VAL A 151 -21.95 -4.93 0.90
CA VAL A 151 -21.13 -4.95 -0.30
C VAL A 151 -19.67 -4.95 0.15
N VAL A 152 -18.94 -6.01 -0.16
CA VAL A 152 -17.53 -6.17 0.19
C VAL A 152 -16.68 -6.14 -1.07
N GLY A 153 -15.56 -5.44 -1.04
CA GLY A 153 -14.67 -5.34 -2.18
C GLY A 153 -13.23 -5.03 -1.81
N HIS A 154 -12.39 -4.96 -2.84
CA HIS A 154 -10.95 -4.71 -2.72
C HIS A 154 -10.55 -3.62 -3.71
N ASP A 155 -9.48 -2.89 -3.43
CA ASP A 155 -9.02 -1.81 -4.31
C ASP A 155 -8.44 -2.30 -5.65
N TYR A 156 -7.93 -1.37 -6.46
CA TYR A 156 -7.34 -1.67 -7.77
C TYR A 156 -6.21 -2.74 -7.72
N GLN A 157 -5.57 -2.97 -6.57
CA GLN A 157 -4.54 -4.02 -6.43
C GLN A 157 -5.13 -5.44 -6.57
N LYS A 158 -6.45 -5.61 -6.41
CA LYS A 158 -7.19 -6.84 -6.76
C LYS A 158 -6.90 -7.31 -8.19
N ILE A 159 -6.68 -6.40 -9.14
CA ILE A 159 -6.37 -6.76 -10.53
C ILE A 159 -5.05 -7.56 -10.60
N LEU A 160 -4.06 -7.21 -9.80
CA LEU A 160 -2.77 -7.91 -9.75
C LEU A 160 -2.90 -9.32 -9.15
N GLN A 161 -3.96 -9.57 -8.37
CA GLN A 161 -4.33 -10.89 -7.83
C GLN A 161 -5.16 -11.72 -8.82
N LEU A 162 -5.97 -11.07 -9.66
CA LEU A 162 -6.79 -11.72 -10.69
C LEU A 162 -5.97 -12.19 -11.89
N ILE A 163 -4.92 -11.46 -12.28
CA ILE A 163 -4.05 -11.85 -13.40
C ILE A 163 -3.12 -12.99 -12.95
N GLN A 164 -3.46 -14.22 -13.34
CA GLN A 164 -2.70 -15.44 -13.06
C GLN A 164 -1.67 -15.74 -14.15
N ILE A 165 -0.50 -16.20 -13.72
CA ILE A 165 0.67 -16.54 -14.53
C ILE A 165 0.91 -18.05 -14.43
N PHE A 166 0.78 -18.72 -15.57
CA PHE A 166 1.02 -20.16 -15.72
C PHE A 166 2.18 -20.41 -16.67
N ASN A 167 3.20 -21.14 -16.21
CA ASN A 167 4.21 -21.69 -17.12
C ASN A 167 3.67 -22.97 -17.74
N ILE A 168 3.35 -22.92 -19.04
CA ILE A 168 2.96 -24.09 -19.83
C ILE A 168 4.12 -24.48 -20.77
N PRO A 169 4.41 -25.78 -20.96
CA PRO A 169 5.39 -26.22 -21.96
C PRO A 169 4.86 -25.93 -23.37
N THR A 170 5.44 -24.96 -24.06
CA THR A 170 5.23 -24.75 -25.50
C THR A 170 6.13 -25.71 -26.27
N SER A 171 5.55 -26.57 -27.11
CA SER A 171 6.31 -27.42 -28.04
C SER A 171 7.08 -26.57 -29.06
N PRO A 172 8.25 -27.02 -29.54
CA PRO A 172 9.17 -26.16 -30.28
C PRO A 172 8.83 -26.06 -31.77
N ASP A 173 8.99 -24.86 -32.33
CA ASP A 173 9.27 -24.65 -33.75
C ASP A 173 10.64 -23.97 -33.90
N SER A 174 11.64 -24.77 -34.30
CA SER A 174 12.92 -24.38 -34.92
C SER A 174 13.79 -23.28 -34.26
N ALA A 175 14.41 -23.56 -33.11
CA ALA A 175 15.85 -23.30 -32.85
C ALA A 175 16.29 -23.88 -31.49
N ASP A 176 17.60 -24.15 -31.33
CA ASP A 176 18.17 -24.83 -30.16
C ASP A 176 17.89 -24.14 -28.81
N LEU A 177 17.40 -24.92 -27.85
CA LEU A 177 16.78 -24.46 -26.61
C LEU A 177 17.79 -23.95 -25.53
N ILE A 178 18.19 -22.68 -25.60
CA ILE A 178 18.44 -21.84 -24.40
C ILE A 178 18.01 -20.39 -24.68
N SER A 179 16.84 -19.96 -24.23
CA SER A 179 16.44 -18.54 -24.25
C SER A 179 15.44 -18.15 -23.14
N SER A 180 15.26 -16.84 -22.95
CA SER A 180 14.59 -16.22 -21.81
C SER A 180 13.10 -16.58 -21.62
N PHE A 181 12.64 -16.43 -20.38
CA PHE A 181 11.26 -16.58 -19.88
C PHE A 181 10.15 -16.26 -20.91
N PRO A 182 9.22 -17.20 -21.21
CA PRO A 182 8.18 -17.03 -22.24
C PRO A 182 7.24 -15.85 -22.04
N LEU A 183 7.13 -15.30 -20.82
CA LEU A 183 6.37 -14.08 -20.58
C LEU A 183 7.01 -12.89 -21.32
N PHE A 184 8.31 -12.64 -21.16
CA PHE A 184 8.94 -11.51 -21.85
C PHE A 184 9.13 -11.78 -23.34
N SER A 185 9.39 -13.01 -23.80
CA SER A 185 9.40 -13.27 -25.26
C SER A 185 8.03 -13.11 -25.93
N LYS A 186 6.94 -13.02 -25.14
CA LYS A 186 5.57 -12.73 -25.61
C LYS A 186 5.15 -11.26 -25.40
N TYR A 187 5.82 -10.52 -24.52
CA TYR A 187 5.38 -9.21 -24.02
C TYR A 187 6.48 -8.12 -23.93
N GLY A 188 7.72 -8.35 -24.38
CA GLY A 188 8.82 -7.38 -24.28
C GLY A 188 10.18 -7.84 -24.86
N GLU A 189 11.28 -7.17 -24.47
CA GLU A 189 12.64 -7.46 -24.95
C GLU A 189 13.38 -8.52 -24.11
N ALA A 190 14.29 -9.26 -24.76
CA ALA A 190 14.90 -10.49 -24.24
C ALA A 190 16.11 -10.26 -23.29
N PHE A 191 15.97 -9.39 -22.29
CA PHE A 191 17.04 -9.10 -21.32
C PHE A 191 17.02 -10.02 -20.09
N ASN A 192 18.14 -10.72 -19.88
CA ASN A 192 18.41 -11.58 -18.71
C ASN A 192 18.47 -10.83 -17.37
N VAL A 193 18.83 -9.54 -17.41
CA VAL A 193 18.92 -8.63 -16.26
C VAL A 193 18.42 -7.26 -16.71
N GLN A 194 17.59 -6.62 -15.90
CA GLN A 194 17.01 -5.30 -16.17
C GLN A 194 16.89 -4.47 -14.89
N LYS A 195 16.81 -3.13 -14.99
CA LYS A 195 16.55 -2.29 -13.81
C LYS A 195 15.17 -2.60 -13.22
N SER A 196 15.02 -2.57 -11.90
CA SER A 196 13.75 -2.79 -11.21
C SER A 196 12.64 -1.84 -11.69
N THR A 197 12.98 -0.58 -11.98
CA THR A 197 12.10 0.41 -12.61
C THR A 197 11.59 -0.04 -13.98
N ALA A 198 12.45 -0.61 -14.83
CA ALA A 198 12.06 -1.10 -16.15
C ALA A 198 11.15 -2.34 -16.05
N PHE A 199 11.42 -3.23 -15.08
CA PHE A 199 10.60 -4.40 -14.79
C PHE A 199 9.17 -4.02 -14.34
N VAL A 200 9.04 -3.05 -13.43
CA VAL A 200 7.72 -2.53 -13.01
C VAL A 200 6.98 -1.90 -14.19
N LEU A 201 7.66 -1.04 -14.97
CA LEU A 201 7.06 -0.42 -16.16
C LEU A 201 6.60 -1.46 -17.19
N ALA A 202 7.39 -2.51 -17.45
CA ALA A 202 7.01 -3.59 -18.36
C ALA A 202 5.83 -4.41 -17.83
N ALA A 203 5.78 -4.71 -16.53
CA ALA A 203 4.65 -5.41 -15.92
C ALA A 203 3.34 -4.60 -16.05
N PHE A 204 3.37 -3.30 -15.76
CA PHE A 204 2.18 -2.46 -15.87
C PHE A 204 1.77 -2.19 -17.33
N ASN A 205 2.72 -1.82 -18.19
CA ASN A 205 2.41 -1.40 -19.57
C ASN A 205 2.11 -2.58 -20.51
N SER A 206 2.73 -3.76 -20.32
CA SER A 206 2.52 -4.92 -21.20
C SER A 206 1.51 -5.94 -20.66
N ILE A 207 1.10 -5.87 -19.38
CA ILE A 207 0.22 -6.86 -18.76
C ILE A 207 -0.99 -6.20 -18.06
N VAL A 208 -0.77 -5.33 -17.08
CA VAL A 208 -1.85 -4.83 -16.19
C VAL A 208 -2.77 -3.84 -16.91
N ASN A 209 -2.24 -2.77 -17.49
CA ASN A 209 -3.04 -1.74 -18.15
C ASN A 209 -3.72 -2.25 -19.44
N PRO A 210 -3.09 -3.13 -20.26
CA PRO A 210 -3.79 -3.85 -21.33
C PRO A 210 -4.96 -4.72 -20.82
N TYR A 211 -4.84 -5.36 -19.66
CA TYR A 211 -5.96 -6.09 -19.06
C TYR A 211 -7.11 -5.15 -18.64
N ILE A 212 -6.81 -4.00 -18.05
CA ILE A 212 -7.80 -2.94 -17.73
C ILE A 212 -8.50 -2.42 -19.00
N SER A 213 -7.73 -2.13 -20.06
CA SER A 213 -8.30 -1.69 -21.35
C SER A 213 -9.21 -2.76 -21.96
N ASN A 214 -8.82 -4.04 -21.90
CA ASN A 214 -9.66 -5.15 -22.35
C ASN A 214 -10.92 -5.33 -21.49
N MET A 215 -10.85 -5.12 -20.16
CA MET A 215 -12.05 -5.09 -19.31
C MET A 215 -13.01 -3.99 -19.76
N GLN A 216 -12.51 -2.77 -20.02
CA GLN A 216 -13.33 -1.65 -20.48
C GLN A 216 -13.95 -1.91 -21.87
N GLN A 217 -13.20 -2.50 -22.80
CA GLN A 217 -13.70 -2.86 -24.13
C GLN A 217 -14.75 -3.98 -24.10
N ALA A 218 -14.74 -4.85 -23.08
CA ALA A 218 -15.73 -5.92 -22.92
C ALA A 218 -17.11 -5.39 -22.50
N VAL A 219 -17.22 -4.16 -21.99
CA VAL A 219 -18.50 -3.57 -21.58
C VAL A 219 -19.12 -2.79 -22.73
N SER A 220 -20.14 -3.35 -23.37
CA SER A 220 -20.83 -2.74 -24.52
C SER A 220 -21.57 -1.42 -24.22
N SER A 221 -21.57 -0.97 -22.97
CA SER A 221 -22.33 0.18 -22.47
C SER A 221 -21.53 1.17 -21.60
N SER A 222 -20.28 0.89 -21.21
CA SER A 222 -19.63 1.66 -20.14
C SER A 222 -19.15 3.05 -20.57
N ALA A 223 -19.89 4.08 -20.17
CA ALA A 223 -19.37 5.44 -20.03
C ALA A 223 -18.43 5.61 -18.82
N ALA A 224 -18.33 4.59 -17.96
CA ALA A 224 -17.36 4.53 -16.87
C ALA A 224 -15.96 4.20 -17.42
N ALA A 225 -15.07 5.20 -17.42
CA ALA A 225 -13.66 4.96 -17.68
C ALA A 225 -13.03 4.24 -16.47
N LEU A 226 -12.76 2.93 -16.63
CA LEU A 226 -11.77 2.26 -15.79
C LEU A 226 -10.44 3.00 -15.96
N LEU A 227 -9.77 3.30 -14.85
CA LEU A 227 -8.53 4.07 -14.88
C LEU A 227 -7.35 3.10 -14.95
N GLU A 228 -6.46 3.32 -15.92
CA GLU A 228 -5.16 2.65 -15.95
C GLU A 228 -4.39 2.95 -14.66
N ILE A 229 -3.63 1.96 -14.17
CA ILE A 229 -2.83 2.15 -12.97
C ILE A 229 -1.54 2.86 -13.38
N ALA A 230 -1.40 4.11 -12.92
CA ALA A 230 -0.16 4.86 -13.00
C ALA A 230 0.87 4.23 -12.06
N THR A 231 2.16 4.36 -12.38
CA THR A 231 3.25 3.90 -11.51
C THR A 231 3.95 5.07 -10.83
N ASP A 232 4.45 4.86 -9.61
CA ASP A 232 5.24 5.83 -8.85
C ASP A 232 6.46 5.12 -8.27
N ILE A 233 7.58 5.19 -9.00
CA ILE A 233 8.77 4.36 -8.74
C ILE A 233 9.88 5.20 -8.11
N GLN A 234 10.19 4.91 -6.85
CA GLN A 234 11.06 5.70 -5.97
C GLN A 234 12.23 4.86 -5.40
N VAL A 235 12.38 3.59 -5.79
CA VAL A 235 13.54 2.76 -5.42
C VAL A 235 14.77 3.18 -6.23
N PRO A 236 15.95 3.38 -5.61
CA PRO A 236 17.21 3.61 -6.31
C PRO A 236 17.60 2.47 -7.26
N ASP A 237 18.60 2.70 -8.11
CA ASP A 237 19.08 1.71 -9.08
C ASP A 237 19.45 0.36 -8.42
N ALA A 238 18.60 -0.63 -8.69
CA ALA A 238 18.76 -2.04 -8.39
C ALA A 238 18.33 -2.84 -9.63
N VAL A 239 18.89 -4.02 -9.84
CA VAL A 239 18.54 -4.86 -10.99
C VAL A 239 17.81 -6.14 -10.60
N VAL A 240 17.02 -6.62 -11.53
CA VAL A 240 16.13 -7.78 -11.42
C VAL A 240 16.56 -8.77 -12.49
N SER A 241 16.80 -10.04 -12.11
CA SER A 241 17.15 -11.10 -13.06
C SER A 241 16.02 -12.10 -13.26
N VAL A 242 15.61 -12.26 -14.52
CA VAL A 242 14.48 -13.09 -14.93
C VAL A 242 14.99 -14.39 -15.59
N GLN A 243 15.52 -15.26 -14.75
CA GLN A 243 15.97 -16.60 -15.14
C GLN A 243 14.79 -17.55 -15.44
N LEU A 244 15.05 -18.56 -16.28
CA LEU A 244 14.14 -19.67 -16.53
C LEU A 244 13.85 -20.47 -15.24
N GLY A 245 12.61 -20.90 -15.04
CA GLY A 245 12.20 -21.72 -13.90
C GLY A 245 12.19 -21.02 -12.53
N ALA A 246 12.68 -19.77 -12.44
CA ALA A 246 12.82 -19.05 -11.18
C ALA A 246 11.51 -18.43 -10.66
N PHE A 247 10.38 -18.60 -11.35
CA PHE A 247 9.03 -18.31 -10.84
C PHE A 247 8.09 -19.35 -11.43
N ASN A 248 7.58 -20.26 -10.60
CA ASN A 248 6.91 -21.47 -11.09
C ASN A 248 5.47 -21.21 -11.59
N SER A 249 4.70 -20.43 -10.84
CA SER A 249 3.32 -20.05 -11.11
C SER A 249 2.85 -19.10 -10.00
N GLY A 250 1.90 -18.21 -10.30
CA GLY A 250 1.33 -17.33 -9.27
C GLY A 250 0.48 -16.22 -9.88
N THR A 251 0.33 -15.13 -9.16
CA THR A 251 -0.32 -13.90 -9.63
C THR A 251 0.72 -12.84 -10.05
N VAL A 252 0.29 -11.78 -10.74
CA VAL A 252 1.17 -10.62 -11.00
C VAL A 252 1.61 -9.96 -9.68
N GLN A 253 0.76 -9.92 -8.67
CA GLN A 253 1.12 -9.47 -7.32
C GLN A 253 2.30 -10.29 -6.76
N GLN A 254 2.24 -11.63 -6.82
CA GLN A 254 3.31 -12.50 -6.34
C GLN A 254 4.61 -12.39 -7.15
N LEU A 255 4.50 -12.18 -8.47
CA LEU A 255 5.66 -11.91 -9.33
C LEU A 255 6.35 -10.61 -8.93
N LEU A 256 5.59 -9.55 -8.62
CA LEU A 256 6.13 -8.29 -8.14
C LEU A 256 6.75 -8.48 -6.74
N GLU A 257 6.02 -9.08 -5.80
CA GLU A 257 6.47 -9.35 -4.43
C GLU A 257 7.84 -10.02 -4.37
N GLU A 258 8.03 -11.10 -5.12
CA GLU A 258 9.30 -11.84 -5.13
C GLU A 258 10.42 -11.03 -5.80
N TYR A 259 10.23 -10.51 -7.01
CA TYR A 259 11.31 -9.91 -7.80
C TYR A 259 11.71 -8.49 -7.31
N LEU A 260 10.92 -7.88 -6.42
CA LEU A 260 11.10 -6.50 -5.98
C LEU A 260 11.53 -6.33 -4.51
N ASP A 261 11.90 -7.40 -3.80
CA ASP A 261 12.28 -7.37 -2.37
C ASP A 261 11.21 -6.73 -1.46
N ILE A 262 9.93 -6.94 -1.77
CA ILE A 262 8.82 -6.32 -1.04
C ILE A 262 8.65 -7.00 0.32
N GLY A 263 8.57 -6.18 1.38
CA GLY A 263 8.55 -6.59 2.78
C GLY A 263 9.86 -6.30 3.50
N PRO A 264 10.99 -6.96 3.18
CA PRO A 264 12.26 -6.76 3.91
C PRO A 264 12.99 -5.44 3.60
N PHE A 265 12.94 -4.97 2.35
CA PHE A 265 13.72 -3.81 1.89
C PHE A 265 12.92 -2.76 1.11
N ASN A 266 11.83 -3.16 0.46
CA ASN A 266 10.95 -2.26 -0.30
C ASN A 266 9.49 -2.45 0.10
N GLU A 267 8.64 -1.50 -0.26
CA GLU A 267 7.19 -1.55 -0.13
C GLU A 267 6.53 -1.41 -1.50
N PHE A 268 5.37 -2.04 -1.67
CA PHE A 268 4.55 -1.93 -2.86
C PHE A 268 3.06 -1.98 -2.52
N PHE A 269 2.33 -0.96 -2.97
CA PHE A 269 0.90 -0.81 -2.69
C PHE A 269 0.22 0.10 -3.74
N VAL A 270 -1.10 -0.05 -3.92
CA VAL A 270 -1.89 0.86 -4.76
C VAL A 270 -2.65 1.87 -3.90
N GLU A 271 -2.32 3.15 -4.04
CA GLU A 271 -3.11 4.24 -3.43
C GLU A 271 -3.94 5.01 -4.46
N ASP A 272 -5.05 5.57 -4.00
CA ASP A 272 -5.90 6.44 -4.80
C ASP A 272 -5.49 7.90 -4.61
N ARG A 273 -5.34 8.61 -5.74
CA ARG A 273 -5.02 10.04 -5.77
C ARG A 273 -6.10 10.81 -6.52
N ASP A 274 -6.45 11.99 -5.99
CA ASP A 274 -7.13 13.05 -6.74
C ASP A 274 -6.08 13.82 -7.57
N ALA A 275 -6.52 14.52 -8.62
CA ALA A 275 -5.62 15.20 -9.56
C ALA A 275 -4.79 16.31 -8.89
N GLY A 276 -3.51 16.42 -9.27
CA GLY A 276 -2.60 17.40 -8.66
C GLY A 276 -1.17 17.31 -9.20
N ALA A 277 -0.19 17.61 -8.34
CA ALA A 277 1.22 17.62 -8.72
C ALA A 277 1.78 16.24 -9.18
N TRP A 278 1.07 15.15 -8.88
CA TRP A 278 1.38 13.77 -9.28
C TRP A 278 0.93 13.42 -10.72
N GLY A 279 0.17 14.29 -11.38
CA GLY A 279 -0.57 13.99 -12.62
C GLY A 279 -2.09 13.89 -12.41
N PRO A 280 -2.80 13.09 -13.24
CA PRO A 280 -4.26 13.00 -13.21
C PRO A 280 -4.78 12.28 -11.95
N ALA A 281 -6.09 12.36 -11.71
CA ALA A 281 -6.74 11.54 -10.70
C ALA A 281 -6.74 10.06 -11.14
N GLY A 282 -6.39 9.14 -10.23
CA GLY A 282 -6.36 7.72 -10.55
C GLY A 282 -5.76 6.84 -9.45
N PRO A 283 -5.70 5.51 -9.68
CA PRO A 283 -4.92 4.59 -8.88
C PRO A 283 -3.43 4.68 -9.25
N TYR A 284 -2.56 4.75 -8.24
CA TYR A 284 -1.11 4.79 -8.38
C TYR A 284 -0.47 3.60 -7.66
N ALA A 285 0.22 2.73 -8.41
CA ALA A 285 1.08 1.69 -7.87
C ALA A 285 2.42 2.30 -7.42
N VAL A 286 2.57 2.44 -6.10
CA VAL A 286 3.77 2.99 -5.47
C VAL A 286 4.76 1.87 -5.22
N TYR A 287 5.99 2.02 -5.71
CA TYR A 287 7.11 1.10 -5.45
C TYR A 287 8.29 1.90 -4.88
N ARG A 288 8.59 1.70 -3.59
CA ARG A 288 9.53 2.56 -2.84
C ARG A 288 10.35 1.77 -1.80
N PRO A 289 11.46 2.31 -1.28
CA PRO A 289 12.16 1.79 -0.11
C PRO A 289 11.27 1.67 1.12
N VAL A 290 11.59 0.78 2.07
CA VAL A 290 10.98 0.85 3.42
C VAL A 290 11.34 2.21 4.05
N PRO A 291 10.37 3.04 4.45
CA PRO A 291 10.61 4.45 4.77
C PRO A 291 11.15 4.69 6.19
N PHE A 292 11.78 3.68 6.80
CA PHE A 292 12.18 3.71 8.19
C PHE A 292 13.31 4.72 8.45
N LEU A 293 13.27 5.30 9.64
CA LEU A 293 14.14 6.40 10.07
C LEU A 293 15.06 5.96 11.20
N ASP A 294 16.23 6.57 11.31
CA ASP A 294 17.12 6.39 12.45
C ASP A 294 16.45 6.84 13.74
N ALA A 295 16.60 6.03 14.79
CA ALA A 295 15.96 6.22 16.08
C ALA A 295 16.37 7.51 16.80
N THR A 296 17.55 8.08 16.48
CA THR A 296 18.09 9.29 17.12
C THR A 296 18.04 10.51 16.19
N GLN A 297 18.49 10.36 14.94
CA GLN A 297 18.61 11.45 13.97
C GLN A 297 17.31 11.70 13.18
N ARG A 298 16.37 10.75 13.18
CA ARG A 298 15.14 10.76 12.34
C ARG A 298 15.42 10.90 10.84
N SER A 299 16.63 10.55 10.40
CA SER A 299 17.08 10.51 9.00
C SER A 299 16.67 9.18 8.34
N PRO A 300 16.32 9.14 7.04
CA PRO A 300 15.99 7.89 6.36
C PRO A 300 17.16 6.88 6.36
N LEU A 301 16.88 5.63 6.74
CA LEU A 301 17.87 4.55 6.78
C LEU A 301 18.21 3.98 5.40
N GLN A 302 17.31 4.17 4.43
CA GLN A 302 17.48 3.78 3.03
C GLN A 302 17.24 5.01 2.13
N PRO A 303 18.10 5.30 1.14
CA PRO A 303 17.90 6.42 0.24
C PRO A 303 16.66 6.21 -0.64
N VAL A 304 15.85 7.25 -0.79
CA VAL A 304 14.68 7.31 -1.68
C VAL A 304 15.06 8.09 -2.94
N ALA A 305 14.83 7.50 -4.12
CA ALA A 305 15.07 8.14 -5.40
C ALA A 305 13.86 8.98 -5.83
N GLY A 306 14.08 9.97 -6.70
CA GLY A 306 12.99 10.76 -7.26
C GLY A 306 12.07 9.88 -8.10
N SER A 307 10.76 10.17 -8.06
CA SER A 307 9.78 9.37 -8.78
C SER A 307 10.06 9.41 -10.28
N VAL A 308 10.51 8.29 -10.85
CA VAL A 308 10.96 8.22 -12.26
C VAL A 308 9.81 8.53 -13.23
N THR A 309 8.58 8.32 -12.80
CA THR A 309 7.34 8.38 -13.58
C THR A 309 6.51 9.63 -13.31
N THR A 310 6.41 10.08 -12.06
CA THR A 310 5.67 11.32 -11.71
C THR A 310 6.58 12.56 -11.70
N GLY A 311 7.90 12.38 -11.76
CA GLY A 311 8.89 13.46 -11.74
C GLY A 311 9.08 14.13 -10.37
N VAL A 312 8.37 13.69 -9.33
CA VAL A 312 8.38 14.37 -8.03
C VAL A 312 9.63 14.05 -7.21
N SER A 313 10.23 15.09 -6.61
CA SER A 313 11.49 15.02 -5.85
C SER A 313 11.33 14.31 -4.49
N PRO A 314 12.33 13.53 -4.02
CA PRO A 314 12.35 12.95 -2.66
C PRO A 314 12.30 13.99 -1.55
N SER A 315 12.79 15.21 -1.83
CA SER A 315 12.77 16.34 -0.89
C SER A 315 11.47 17.14 -0.90
N GLY A 316 10.50 16.77 -1.74
CA GLY A 316 9.19 17.40 -1.82
C GLY A 316 8.18 16.80 -0.84
N ILE A 317 6.90 17.00 -1.15
CA ILE A 317 5.72 16.47 -0.44
C ILE A 317 5.55 14.95 -0.58
N PHE A 318 6.65 14.19 -0.62
CA PHE A 318 6.68 12.72 -0.65
C PHE A 318 7.79 12.10 0.22
N ALA A 319 8.70 12.89 0.81
CA ALA A 319 9.60 12.37 1.84
C ALA A 319 8.75 11.82 3.02
N PRO A 320 9.07 10.64 3.59
CA PRO A 320 8.29 10.08 4.69
C PRO A 320 8.15 11.03 5.89
N THR A 321 9.18 11.85 6.13
CA THR A 321 9.22 12.90 7.17
C THR A 321 8.65 14.24 6.73
N ALA A 322 8.59 14.55 5.43
CA ALA A 322 7.98 15.77 4.92
C ALA A 322 6.44 15.72 4.96
N ASN A 323 5.88 14.50 4.93
CA ASN A 323 4.43 14.24 4.97
C ASN A 323 3.90 13.85 6.36
N CYS A 324 4.64 14.13 7.44
CA CYS A 324 4.20 13.79 8.81
C CYS A 324 2.84 14.43 9.14
N VAL A 325 1.77 13.62 9.17
CA VAL A 325 0.42 14.06 9.48
C VAL A 325 0.36 14.40 10.96
N THR A 326 0.47 15.69 11.27
CA THR A 326 0.61 16.18 12.64
C THR A 326 -0.77 16.28 13.30
N ILE A 327 -0.94 15.57 14.40
CA ILE A 327 -2.14 15.58 15.24
C ILE A 327 -1.78 15.98 16.68
N LYS A 328 -2.77 16.52 17.39
CA LYS A 328 -2.70 16.80 18.83
C LYS A 328 -3.31 15.64 19.60
N SER A 329 -2.93 15.49 20.87
CA SER A 329 -3.57 14.51 21.78
C SER A 329 -5.09 14.70 21.91
N ASP A 330 -5.63 15.91 21.65
CA ASP A 330 -7.08 16.17 21.63
C ASP A 330 -7.86 15.38 20.57
N SER A 331 -7.16 14.84 19.57
CA SER A 331 -7.73 14.11 18.43
C SER A 331 -7.59 12.60 18.57
N ILE A 332 -6.85 12.14 19.58
CA ILE A 332 -6.76 10.74 19.99
C ILE A 332 -7.95 10.44 20.91
N VAL A 333 -8.65 9.33 20.65
CA VAL A 333 -9.70 8.79 21.54
C VAL A 333 -9.11 7.70 22.43
N SER A 334 -8.28 6.83 21.87
CA SER A 334 -7.41 5.91 22.61
C SER A 334 -6.12 5.62 21.84
N ILE A 335 -5.08 5.25 22.58
CA ILE A 335 -3.81 4.76 22.04
C ILE A 335 -3.32 3.59 22.90
N SER A 336 -2.82 2.54 22.24
CA SER A 336 -2.18 1.38 22.86
C SER A 336 -0.78 1.28 22.31
N ALA A 337 0.23 1.41 23.17
CA ALA A 337 1.65 1.39 22.79
C ALA A 337 2.38 0.25 23.54
N ARG A 338 3.20 -0.51 22.82
CA ARG A 338 4.02 -1.60 23.38
C ARG A 338 5.43 -1.61 22.80
N ARG A 339 6.37 -2.12 23.60
CA ARG A 339 7.73 -2.51 23.19
C ARG A 339 7.98 -3.94 23.64
N ASN A 340 8.73 -4.71 22.87
CA ASN A 340 9.11 -6.08 23.20
C ASN A 340 10.49 -6.41 22.60
N ASP A 341 11.05 -7.56 22.99
CA ASP A 341 12.30 -8.09 22.46
C ASP A 341 12.09 -9.02 21.25
N ALA A 342 10.85 -9.34 20.89
CA ALA A 342 10.50 -10.39 19.93
C ALA A 342 11.19 -10.24 18.56
N ASN A 343 11.40 -8.99 18.12
CA ASN A 343 12.03 -8.67 16.84
C ASN A 343 13.51 -8.21 16.97
N VAL A 344 14.18 -8.51 18.10
CA VAL A 344 15.61 -8.26 18.29
C VAL A 344 16.43 -9.34 17.59
N ALA A 345 17.40 -8.92 16.76
CA ALA A 345 18.41 -9.78 16.16
C ALA A 345 19.82 -9.23 16.38
N ASN A 346 20.82 -10.10 16.45
CA ASN A 346 22.23 -9.71 16.57
C ASN A 346 23.16 -10.46 15.61
N TYR A 347 22.74 -11.61 15.07
CA TYR A 347 23.40 -12.26 13.95
C TYR A 347 22.60 -11.99 12.67
N TYR A 348 23.26 -11.46 11.63
CA TYR A 348 22.63 -10.94 10.42
C TYR A 348 23.18 -11.63 9.18
N TRP A 349 22.30 -12.29 8.43
CA TRP A 349 22.63 -12.98 7.20
C TRP A 349 21.78 -12.47 6.03
N VAL A 350 22.41 -12.30 4.87
CA VAL A 350 21.74 -11.90 3.62
C VAL A 350 22.32 -12.70 2.46
N ASP A 351 21.45 -13.35 1.70
CA ASP A 351 21.76 -14.11 0.50
C ASP A 351 21.11 -13.46 -0.74
N ALA A 352 21.63 -13.77 -1.93
CA ALA A 352 20.99 -13.41 -3.20
C ALA A 352 20.93 -14.62 -4.16
N PRO A 353 20.00 -15.57 -3.96
CA PRO A 353 20.02 -16.89 -4.63
C PRO A 353 20.00 -16.82 -6.16
N ARG A 354 19.34 -15.81 -6.75
CA ARG A 354 19.30 -15.57 -8.20
C ARG A 354 20.65 -15.21 -8.81
N PHE A 355 21.55 -14.63 -8.01
CA PHE A 355 22.87 -14.20 -8.47
C PHE A 355 24.01 -15.06 -7.89
N SER A 356 23.79 -15.78 -6.78
CA SER A 356 24.82 -16.60 -6.11
C SER A 356 25.30 -17.79 -6.95
N MET A 357 24.45 -18.38 -7.80
CA MET A 357 24.84 -19.46 -8.73
C MET A 357 25.99 -19.07 -9.68
N ASN A 358 26.27 -17.77 -9.79
CA ASN A 358 27.30 -17.21 -10.67
C ASN A 358 28.66 -17.15 -9.99
N TYR A 359 28.70 -17.29 -8.66
CA TYR A 359 29.84 -17.00 -7.82
C TYR A 359 30.23 -18.22 -6.97
N ASP A 360 31.51 -18.29 -6.61
CA ASP A 360 32.08 -19.41 -5.83
C ASP A 360 31.86 -19.13 -4.34
N ASP A 361 30.58 -19.18 -3.93
CA ASP A 361 30.04 -18.18 -3.03
C ASP A 361 30.21 -18.45 -1.53
N PRO A 362 29.75 -19.58 -0.95
CA PRO A 362 29.63 -19.71 0.51
C PRO A 362 30.95 -19.51 1.26
N SER A 363 32.04 -20.10 0.73
CA SER A 363 33.39 -19.97 1.29
C SER A 363 33.92 -18.54 1.22
N LYS A 364 33.60 -17.80 0.15
CA LYS A 364 34.08 -16.42 -0.09
C LYS A 364 33.22 -15.39 0.62
N MET A 365 31.91 -15.59 0.71
CA MET A 365 31.02 -14.82 1.59
C MET A 365 31.49 -14.95 3.04
N MET A 366 31.67 -16.18 3.55
CA MET A 366 32.15 -16.40 4.93
C MET A 366 33.54 -15.80 5.18
N ALA A 367 34.48 -15.92 4.24
CA ALA A 367 35.79 -15.28 4.35
C ALA A 367 35.69 -13.74 4.34
N ASN A 368 34.90 -13.16 3.43
CA ASN A 368 34.69 -11.71 3.32
C ASN A 368 33.99 -11.15 4.57
N PHE A 369 32.99 -11.85 5.11
CA PHE A 369 32.27 -11.42 6.31
C PHE A 369 33.16 -11.53 7.55
N SER A 370 34.04 -12.54 7.62
CA SER A 370 35.07 -12.65 8.66
C SER A 370 36.10 -11.52 8.57
N ALA A 371 36.52 -11.14 7.36
CA ALA A 371 37.47 -10.05 7.13
C ALA A 371 36.87 -8.64 7.32
N LEU A 372 35.56 -8.49 7.13
CA LEU A 372 34.84 -7.22 7.28
C LEU A 372 34.19 -7.04 8.66
N GLN A 373 34.30 -7.99 9.59
CA GLN A 373 33.56 -7.97 10.87
C GLN A 373 33.74 -6.66 11.67
N ASP A 374 34.89 -5.99 11.58
CA ASP A 374 35.17 -4.72 12.28
C ASP A 374 34.59 -3.48 11.58
N SER A 375 34.14 -3.57 10.32
CA SER A 375 33.67 -2.43 9.50
C SER A 375 32.26 -2.62 8.90
N SER A 376 31.83 -3.86 8.73
CA SER A 376 30.50 -4.30 8.35
C SER A 376 30.21 -5.62 9.08
N PRO A 377 29.92 -5.57 10.39
CA PRO A 377 29.69 -6.77 11.18
C PRO A 377 28.58 -7.64 10.58
N TYR A 378 28.72 -8.96 10.75
CA TYR A 378 27.60 -9.90 10.63
C TYR A 378 27.07 -10.31 12.00
N TYR A 379 27.86 -10.11 13.07
CA TYR A 379 27.45 -10.34 14.45
C TYR A 379 27.70 -9.09 15.31
N VAL A 380 26.63 -8.51 15.86
CA VAL A 380 26.67 -7.25 16.62
C VAL A 380 26.63 -7.56 18.12
N GLN A 381 27.70 -7.23 18.84
CA GLN A 381 27.85 -7.58 20.25
C GLN A 381 27.67 -6.35 21.18
N ASP A 382 28.35 -5.24 20.85
CA ASP A 382 28.52 -4.10 21.76
C ASP A 382 27.39 -3.08 21.76
N TYR A 383 26.35 -3.26 20.92
CA TYR A 383 25.22 -2.34 20.85
C TYR A 383 24.10 -2.74 21.82
N GLY A 384 23.84 -1.90 22.83
CA GLY A 384 22.98 -2.22 23.97
C GLY A 384 21.56 -2.70 23.62
N ASN A 385 20.98 -2.21 22.52
CA ASN A 385 19.63 -2.58 22.08
C ASN A 385 19.53 -3.98 21.44
N VAL A 386 20.67 -4.62 21.10
CA VAL A 386 20.70 -6.00 20.55
C VAL A 386 21.69 -6.93 21.25
N ASN A 387 22.41 -6.47 22.27
CA ASN A 387 23.53 -7.18 22.90
C ASN A 387 23.18 -8.65 23.21
N PRO A 388 23.91 -9.64 22.65
CA PRO A 388 23.64 -11.07 22.87
C PRO A 388 23.66 -11.50 24.34
N SER A 389 24.37 -10.76 25.20
CA SER A 389 24.42 -11.00 26.64
C SER A 389 23.13 -10.62 27.37
N LEU A 390 22.27 -9.80 26.74
CA LEU A 390 20.98 -9.37 27.28
C LEU A 390 19.80 -10.10 26.62
N TYR A 391 19.88 -10.36 25.31
CA TYR A 391 18.76 -10.92 24.53
C TYR A 391 19.00 -12.36 24.03
N GLY A 392 20.20 -12.92 24.21
CA GLY A 392 20.64 -14.17 23.59
C GLY A 392 21.05 -13.99 22.12
N THR A 393 21.79 -14.95 21.56
CA THR A 393 22.13 -14.96 20.12
C THR A 393 20.88 -15.25 19.29
N ARG A 394 20.50 -14.32 18.41
CA ARG A 394 19.31 -14.37 17.56
C ARG A 394 19.69 -14.07 16.11
N LYS A 395 19.42 -15.02 15.21
CA LYS A 395 19.67 -14.91 13.76
C LYS A 395 18.48 -14.25 13.06
N LEU A 396 18.76 -13.25 12.23
CA LEU A 396 17.88 -12.74 11.19
C LEU A 396 18.51 -13.04 9.83
N GLU A 397 17.72 -13.62 8.93
CA GLU A 397 18.15 -14.14 7.63
C GLU A 397 17.15 -13.71 6.56
N VAL A 398 17.64 -13.08 5.50
CA VAL A 398 16.81 -12.48 4.45
C VAL A 398 17.44 -12.73 3.08
N ALA A 399 16.68 -13.30 2.14
CA ALA A 399 17.10 -13.35 0.74
C ALA A 399 16.67 -12.08 0.00
N THR A 400 17.58 -11.47 -0.76
CA THR A 400 17.26 -10.46 -1.79
C THR A 400 17.21 -11.14 -3.17
N GLN A 401 16.19 -10.84 -3.95
CA GLN A 401 16.04 -11.29 -5.33
C GLN A 401 16.62 -10.27 -6.33
N GLN A 402 17.11 -9.14 -5.83
CA GLN A 402 17.73 -8.06 -6.59
C GLN A 402 19.26 -8.13 -6.56
N GLY A 403 19.88 -7.62 -7.62
CA GLY A 403 21.32 -7.37 -7.71
C GLY A 403 21.65 -5.88 -7.68
N GLY A 404 22.92 -5.55 -7.47
CA GLY A 404 23.40 -4.16 -7.52
C GLY A 404 23.32 -3.55 -8.91
N ALA A 405 23.25 -2.22 -9.00
CA ALA A 405 23.13 -1.45 -10.25
C ALA A 405 24.16 -1.80 -11.35
N SER A 406 25.32 -2.34 -10.95
CA SER A 406 26.43 -2.75 -11.81
C SER A 406 26.38 -4.20 -12.30
N GLU A 407 25.43 -5.03 -11.84
CA GLU A 407 25.28 -6.40 -12.34
C GLU A 407 24.76 -6.41 -13.78
N THR A 408 25.52 -7.06 -14.68
CA THR A 408 25.29 -7.05 -16.13
C THR A 408 24.96 -8.42 -16.74
N ASN A 409 24.92 -9.48 -15.94
CA ASN A 409 24.68 -10.85 -16.39
C ASN A 409 23.85 -11.62 -15.36
N SER A 410 22.91 -12.45 -15.83
CA SER A 410 22.08 -13.30 -14.96
C SER A 410 22.82 -14.54 -14.46
N GLY A 411 23.84 -15.01 -15.20
CA GLY A 411 24.51 -16.28 -14.93
C GLY A 411 24.55 -17.28 -16.07
N ASN A 412 23.73 -17.09 -17.11
CA ASN A 412 23.53 -18.11 -18.14
C ASN A 412 24.77 -18.33 -19.03
N GLY A 413 25.61 -19.28 -18.61
CA GLY A 413 26.41 -20.19 -19.46
C GLY A 413 27.59 -19.61 -20.25
N THR A 414 27.79 -18.30 -20.29
CA THR A 414 28.89 -17.69 -21.06
C THR A 414 30.22 -17.72 -20.29
N PRO A 415 31.36 -18.09 -20.92
CA PRO A 415 32.67 -18.15 -20.29
C PRO A 415 33.28 -16.76 -20.10
N ALA A 416 32.66 -15.94 -19.25
CA ALA A 416 33.15 -14.64 -18.85
C ALA A 416 34.34 -14.79 -17.88
N GLY A 417 35.54 -14.40 -18.31
CA GLY A 417 36.74 -14.32 -17.47
C GLY A 417 36.71 -13.13 -16.52
N ASP A 418 37.51 -12.09 -16.78
CA ASP A 418 37.65 -10.90 -15.93
C ASP A 418 36.32 -10.20 -15.59
N ASN A 419 35.32 -10.30 -16.46
CA ASN A 419 34.00 -9.73 -16.20
C ASN A 419 33.24 -10.46 -15.08
N ARG A 420 33.46 -11.77 -14.89
CA ARG A 420 32.90 -12.52 -13.74
C ARG A 420 33.55 -12.06 -12.43
N TRP A 421 34.85 -11.81 -12.42
CA TRP A 421 35.56 -11.27 -11.24
C TRP A 421 35.14 -9.83 -10.91
N LYS A 422 34.93 -8.97 -11.92
CA LYS A 422 34.40 -7.61 -11.73
C LYS A 422 32.98 -7.63 -11.14
N ASN A 423 32.09 -8.45 -11.70
CA ASN A 423 30.73 -8.55 -11.19
C ASN A 423 30.69 -9.23 -9.80
N GLN A 424 31.57 -10.20 -9.49
CA GLN A 424 31.62 -10.81 -8.14
C GLN A 424 31.88 -9.78 -7.03
N ASN A 425 32.73 -8.77 -7.28
CA ASN A 425 32.96 -7.70 -6.31
C ASN A 425 31.74 -6.78 -6.14
N SER A 426 31.01 -6.51 -7.24
CA SER A 426 29.74 -5.76 -7.24
C SER A 426 28.63 -6.50 -6.46
N PHE A 427 28.52 -7.81 -6.66
CA PHE A 427 27.64 -8.69 -5.88
C PHE A 427 27.98 -8.71 -4.39
N LEU A 428 29.26 -8.90 -4.01
CA LEU A 428 29.66 -8.93 -2.61
C LEU A 428 29.46 -7.58 -1.90
N ASP A 429 29.68 -6.47 -2.60
CA ASP A 429 29.35 -5.12 -2.14
C ASP A 429 27.83 -4.93 -1.95
N TRP A 430 27.01 -5.41 -2.89
CA TRP A 430 25.54 -5.38 -2.77
C TRP A 430 25.01 -6.16 -1.56
N ILE A 431 25.48 -7.39 -1.34
CA ILE A 431 25.16 -8.19 -0.15
C ILE A 431 25.59 -7.45 1.13
N THR A 432 26.79 -6.89 1.14
CA THR A 432 27.32 -6.14 2.29
C THR A 432 26.48 -4.90 2.60
N LYS A 433 26.03 -4.17 1.57
CA LYS A 433 25.09 -3.04 1.69
C LYS A 433 23.72 -3.47 2.23
N ARG A 434 23.14 -4.55 1.69
CA ARG A 434 21.86 -5.10 2.17
C ARG A 434 21.94 -5.60 3.61
N ARG A 435 23.05 -6.24 4.04
CA ARG A 435 23.28 -6.62 5.44
C ARG A 435 23.42 -5.40 6.36
N ASN A 436 24.24 -4.42 5.97
CA ASN A 436 24.40 -3.19 6.75
C ASN A 436 23.07 -2.46 6.95
N LEU A 437 22.26 -2.37 5.89
CA LEU A 437 20.89 -1.85 5.95
C LEU A 437 20.02 -2.67 6.91
N LEU A 438 19.99 -4.01 6.79
CA LEU A 438 19.23 -4.89 7.67
C LEU A 438 19.59 -4.71 9.16
N ILE A 439 20.86 -4.44 9.46
CA ILE A 439 21.33 -4.09 10.81
C ILE A 439 20.75 -2.74 11.26
N GLN A 440 20.81 -1.68 10.43
CA GLN A 440 20.21 -0.39 10.79
C GLN A 440 18.68 -0.53 11.02
N LEU A 441 18.00 -1.29 10.16
CA LEU A 441 16.55 -1.51 10.25
C LEU A 441 16.14 -2.32 11.50
N ASN A 442 17.02 -3.15 12.07
CA ASN A 442 16.68 -3.98 13.24
C ASN A 442 17.16 -3.43 14.57
N ARG A 443 18.34 -2.80 14.63
CA ARG A 443 19.09 -2.58 15.89
C ARG A 443 18.34 -1.85 17.00
N ASP A 444 17.34 -1.04 16.65
CA ASP A 444 16.58 -0.19 17.58
C ASP A 444 15.13 -0.70 17.82
N ASN A 445 14.79 -1.90 17.33
CA ASN A 445 13.45 -2.49 17.46
C ASN A 445 12.92 -2.59 18.90
N VAL A 446 13.80 -2.69 19.92
CA VAL A 446 13.41 -2.80 21.35
C VAL A 446 13.09 -1.44 22.01
N VAL A 447 13.58 -0.33 21.44
CA VAL A 447 13.28 1.04 21.90
C VAL A 447 12.16 1.70 21.11
N LEU A 448 11.90 1.23 19.88
CA LEU A 448 10.78 1.66 19.04
C LEU A 448 9.47 0.98 19.46
N GLU A 449 8.37 1.72 19.40
CA GLU A 449 7.04 1.25 19.79
C GLU A 449 6.25 0.68 18.61
N SER A 450 5.42 -0.33 18.88
CA SER A 450 4.32 -0.77 18.02
C SER A 450 3.00 -0.64 18.75
N GLY A 451 1.88 -0.54 18.04
CA GLY A 451 0.61 -0.25 18.68
C GLY A 451 -0.53 0.07 17.74
N SER A 452 -1.59 0.63 18.32
CA SER A 452 -2.72 1.17 17.58
C SER A 452 -3.25 2.46 18.20
N MET A 453 -3.78 3.34 17.35
CA MET A 453 -4.46 4.59 17.72
C MET A 453 -5.88 4.59 17.16
N HIS A 454 -6.88 4.83 18.01
CA HIS A 454 -8.24 5.13 17.55
C HIS A 454 -8.43 6.65 17.64
N LEU A 455 -8.64 7.30 16.49
CA LEU A 455 -8.63 8.75 16.32
C LEU A 455 -10.01 9.29 15.93
N LYS A 456 -10.31 10.51 16.36
CA LYS A 456 -11.40 11.33 15.79
C LYS A 456 -11.05 11.60 14.33
N GLY A 457 -11.84 11.07 13.39
CA GLY A 457 -11.38 10.76 12.05
C GLY A 457 -10.70 11.91 11.30
N ASN A 458 -9.70 11.56 10.50
CA ASN A 458 -8.83 12.48 9.78
C ASN A 458 -8.49 11.91 8.40
N GLU A 459 -9.09 12.51 7.37
CA GLU A 459 -8.98 12.13 5.96
C GLU A 459 -7.57 12.22 5.36
N ASN A 460 -6.60 12.79 6.07
CA ASN A 460 -5.24 13.01 5.58
C ASN A 460 -4.26 11.90 6.02
N ILE A 461 -4.64 11.04 6.98
CA ILE A 461 -3.82 9.90 7.42
C ILE A 461 -4.02 8.75 6.44
N LYS A 462 -2.95 8.33 5.75
CA LYS A 462 -2.94 7.17 4.86
C LYS A 462 -2.00 6.08 5.36
N ALA A 463 -2.25 4.84 4.98
CA ALA A 463 -1.27 3.77 5.10
C ALA A 463 0.02 4.15 4.36
N GLY A 464 1.17 3.84 4.94
CA GLY A 464 2.48 4.22 4.39
C GLY A 464 2.90 5.66 4.69
N SER A 465 2.27 6.34 5.65
CA SER A 465 2.64 7.69 6.11
C SER A 465 3.09 7.70 7.58
N TYR A 466 3.79 8.76 7.99
CA TYR A 466 4.08 9.01 9.40
C TYR A 466 3.01 9.88 10.05
N VAL A 467 2.56 9.48 11.24
CA VAL A 467 1.65 10.26 12.09
C VAL A 467 2.45 10.84 13.25
N GLN A 468 2.56 12.17 13.30
CA GLN A 468 3.22 12.87 14.39
C GLN A 468 2.19 13.26 15.46
N VAL A 469 2.41 12.83 16.71
CA VAL A 469 1.61 13.23 17.87
C VAL A 469 2.37 14.27 18.67
N ASN A 470 1.78 15.46 18.79
CA ASN A 470 2.26 16.51 19.69
C ASN A 470 1.55 16.35 21.06
N TYR A 471 2.25 15.76 22.03
CA TYR A 471 1.76 15.59 23.40
C TYR A 471 1.97 16.87 24.22
N GLY A 472 1.04 17.18 25.13
CA GLY A 472 1.06 18.45 25.88
C GLY A 472 0.87 19.70 25.01
N ALA A 473 0.27 19.57 23.82
CA ALA A 473 0.03 20.69 22.91
C ALA A 473 -1.16 21.55 23.37
N THR A 474 -0.95 22.87 23.43
CA THR A 474 -1.95 23.86 23.88
C THR A 474 -2.15 24.94 22.81
N SER A 475 -2.99 25.96 23.08
CA SER A 475 -3.08 27.16 22.22
C SER A 475 -1.78 27.96 22.18
N ASN A 476 -1.01 27.94 23.28
CA ASN A 476 0.16 28.78 23.47
C ASN A 476 1.47 28.01 23.19
N ASN A 477 1.40 26.68 23.13
CA ASN A 477 2.44 25.80 22.64
C ASN A 477 1.83 24.73 21.71
N ALA A 478 1.73 25.05 20.42
CA ALA A 478 1.20 24.12 19.42
C ALA A 478 2.13 22.92 19.12
N LEU A 479 3.41 23.02 19.49
CA LEU A 479 4.41 21.97 19.30
C LEU A 479 4.35 20.90 20.40
N GLY A 480 3.83 21.25 21.59
CA GLY A 480 3.73 20.35 22.73
C GLY A 480 5.00 20.27 23.58
N GLY A 481 4.98 19.40 24.58
CA GLY A 481 6.14 19.03 25.39
C GLY A 481 6.92 17.83 24.85
N ILE A 482 6.30 17.00 24.00
CA ILE A 482 6.92 15.84 23.34
C ILE A 482 6.32 15.69 21.92
N GLN A 483 7.17 15.40 20.93
CA GLN A 483 6.76 15.22 19.53
C GLN A 483 7.16 13.86 19.00
N SER A 484 6.22 12.91 19.01
CA SER A 484 6.50 11.50 18.72
C SER A 484 5.95 11.11 17.37
N ILE A 485 6.77 10.47 16.52
CA ILE A 485 6.37 10.00 15.19
C ILE A 485 6.10 8.49 15.22
N HIS A 486 5.11 8.06 14.44
CA HIS A 486 4.65 6.67 14.38
C HIS A 486 4.42 6.30 12.91
N TYR A 487 4.92 5.15 12.45
CA TYR A 487 4.74 4.73 11.08
C TYR A 487 3.42 3.97 10.91
N ALA A 488 2.46 4.58 10.20
CA ALA A 488 1.14 4.01 9.99
C ALA A 488 1.19 2.97 8.85
N TYR A 489 1.48 1.71 9.20
CA TYR A 489 1.55 0.64 8.19
C TYR A 489 0.16 0.17 7.74
N SER A 490 -0.87 0.27 8.59
CA SER A 490 -2.27 -0.02 8.27
C SER A 490 -3.18 1.09 8.80
N VAL A 491 -4.16 1.50 8.00
CA VAL A 491 -5.12 2.55 8.35
C VAL A 491 -6.51 2.13 7.90
N THR A 492 -7.46 2.19 8.84
CA THR A 492 -8.87 1.92 8.61
C THR A 492 -9.69 3.16 8.92
N HIS A 493 -10.41 3.65 7.91
CA HIS A 493 -11.40 4.71 8.05
C HIS A 493 -12.78 4.11 8.22
N VAL A 494 -13.53 4.61 9.21
CA VAL A 494 -14.88 4.14 9.53
C VAL A 494 -15.83 5.33 9.54
N TYR A 495 -16.79 5.35 8.63
CA TYR A 495 -17.88 6.32 8.60
C TYR A 495 -19.19 5.65 9.05
N GLU A 496 -19.92 6.33 9.92
CA GLU A 496 -21.25 5.95 10.40
C GLU A 496 -22.19 7.15 10.24
N PRO A 497 -23.40 6.98 9.67
CA PRO A 497 -24.36 8.06 9.50
C PRO A 497 -24.71 8.80 10.80
N PHE A 498 -25.21 10.03 10.64
CA PHE A 498 -25.43 11.01 11.72
C PHE A 498 -24.15 11.62 12.32
N GLY A 499 -23.02 11.55 11.59
CA GLY A 499 -21.84 12.39 11.85
C GLY A 499 -20.73 11.73 12.66
N ASN A 500 -20.70 10.40 12.71
CA ASN A 500 -19.58 9.65 13.29
C ASN A 500 -18.53 9.34 12.21
N TYR A 501 -17.28 9.72 12.45
CA TYR A 501 -16.15 9.36 11.59
C TYR A 501 -14.90 9.13 12.45
N PHE A 502 -14.30 7.96 12.26
CA PHE A 502 -13.13 7.50 13.01
C PHE A 502 -12.00 7.11 12.06
N THR A 503 -10.77 7.20 12.55
CA THR A 503 -9.59 6.69 11.85
C THR A 503 -8.80 5.84 12.81
N GLU A 504 -8.72 4.56 12.50
CA GLU A 504 -8.02 3.54 13.26
C GLU A 504 -6.66 3.33 12.58
N VAL A 505 -5.57 3.49 13.30
CA VAL A 505 -4.21 3.44 12.76
C VAL A 505 -3.45 2.35 13.50
N GLU A 506 -2.99 1.32 12.80
CA GLU A 506 -1.97 0.42 13.33
C GLU A 506 -0.59 0.95 12.96
N TYR A 507 0.33 0.92 13.92
CA TYR A 507 1.65 1.51 13.74
C TYR A 507 2.79 0.68 14.30
N ASP A 508 3.96 0.88 13.72
CA ASP A 508 5.24 0.57 14.35
C ASP A 508 6.21 1.75 14.21
N ARG A 509 7.50 1.55 14.51
CA ARG A 509 8.54 2.59 14.52
C ARG A 509 8.20 3.82 15.37
N GLY A 510 7.36 3.65 16.40
CA GLY A 510 6.94 4.73 17.29
C GLY A 510 8.10 5.26 18.14
N THR A 511 8.42 6.55 18.05
CA THR A 511 9.59 7.15 18.74
C THR A 511 9.33 7.56 20.19
N ASN A 512 8.07 7.50 20.65
CA ASN A 512 7.62 8.12 21.90
C ASN A 512 8.45 7.74 23.14
N PHE A 513 8.91 6.49 23.27
CA PHE A 513 9.79 6.08 24.36
C PHE A 513 11.15 6.82 24.34
N ILE A 514 11.75 6.95 23.15
CA ILE A 514 13.02 7.65 22.92
C ILE A 514 12.84 9.14 23.22
N ASP A 515 11.75 9.73 22.74
CA ASP A 515 11.45 11.16 22.91
C ASP A 515 11.19 11.50 24.40
N ARG A 516 10.54 10.60 25.14
CA ARG A 516 10.36 10.70 26.59
C ARG A 516 11.68 10.60 27.36
N ILE A 517 12.64 9.77 26.91
CA ILE A 517 13.99 9.75 27.47
C ILE A 517 14.69 11.09 27.22
N THR A 518 14.75 11.55 25.97
CA THR A 518 15.38 12.83 25.60
C THR A 518 14.78 14.01 26.36
N GLN A 519 13.45 14.09 26.45
CA GLN A 519 12.78 15.16 27.21
C GLN A 519 13.11 15.10 28.72
N SER A 520 13.24 13.90 29.30
CA SER A 520 13.60 13.75 30.73
C SER A 520 15.01 14.26 31.06
N GLN A 521 15.94 14.21 30.11
CA GLN A 521 17.29 14.79 30.27
C GLN A 521 17.26 16.32 30.35
N GLY A 522 16.20 16.97 29.84
CA GLY A 522 15.93 18.39 30.00
C GLY A 522 15.42 18.81 31.39
N GLY A 523 15.40 17.91 32.37
CA GLY A 523 15.03 18.20 33.77
C GLY A 523 13.53 18.28 34.06
N VAL A 524 12.67 18.23 33.04
CA VAL A 524 11.21 18.10 33.20
C VAL A 524 10.84 16.62 33.09
N PRO A 525 10.19 16.01 34.11
CA PRO A 525 9.74 14.63 34.02
C PRO A 525 8.76 14.45 32.84
N ALA A 526 9.08 13.54 31.93
CA ALA A 526 8.35 13.39 30.66
C ALA A 526 6.84 13.14 30.84
N TYR A 527 6.43 12.47 31.91
CA TYR A 527 5.03 12.28 32.30
C TYR A 527 4.25 13.61 32.49
N TYR A 528 4.90 14.69 32.93
CA TYR A 528 4.28 16.00 33.01
C TYR A 528 4.30 16.73 31.66
N ALA A 529 5.40 16.63 30.89
CA ALA A 529 5.47 17.19 29.53
C ALA A 529 4.39 16.61 28.59
N GLU A 530 4.06 15.33 28.77
CA GLU A 530 2.98 14.61 28.09
C GLU A 530 1.58 15.07 28.53
N LYS A 531 1.42 15.45 29.81
CA LYS A 531 0.13 15.77 30.46
C LYS A 531 -0.23 17.27 30.52
N LEU A 532 0.56 18.17 29.95
CA LEU A 532 0.27 19.61 29.93
C LEU A 532 -0.92 19.96 29.03
N GLN A 533 -2.13 19.73 29.53
CA GLN A 533 -3.37 20.29 29.01
C GLN A 533 -3.51 21.76 29.47
N PRO A 534 -4.19 22.63 28.70
CA PRO A 534 -4.54 23.96 29.19
C PRO A 534 -5.55 23.87 30.34
N GLN A 535 -5.49 24.84 31.27
CA GLN A 535 -6.56 25.13 32.22
C GLN A 535 -7.68 25.94 31.54
#